data_AF-A0A9E3ERP0-F1
#
_entry.id   AF-A0A9E3ERP0-F1
#
_cell.length_a   1.000
_cell.length_b   1.000
_cell.length_c   1.000
_cell.angle_alpha   90.00
_cell.angle_beta   90.00
_cell.angle_gamma   90.00
#
_symmetry.space_group_name_H-M   'P 1'
#
loop_
_entity.id
_entity.type
_entity.pdbx_description
1 polymer ?
#
loop_
_entity_poly.entity_id
_entity_poly.type
_entity_poly.pdbx_seq_one_letter_code
_entity_poly.pdbx_strand_id
1 'polypeptide(L)'
;MPLTTTEVPTFFGPSDSPLFGVVHLPVDNQIRGGVLICGSLGKEGMDSVRLHRILADGLARRGFGVLRFDYLGSGDSAYAQVRDDAVANWAASVGHALDYLTLIGAESSTAIGIRAGCLILDDYLAQSHTVNRVVYLDPYGTGRRYLREHTALFRLSVGEDAATPGEVSIIGGRFSDHAAAEFAALRMGANPVSAHGVENVL
;
A
#
# COMPACT_ATOMS: atom_id res chain seq x y z
N MET A 1 21.46 26.89 -4.14
CA MET A 1 21.40 25.42 -4.00
C MET A 1 20.06 24.95 -4.51
N PRO A 2 19.96 23.82 -5.23
CA PRO A 2 18.65 23.25 -5.52
C PRO A 2 17.96 22.94 -4.20
N LEU A 3 16.72 23.37 -4.06
CA LEU A 3 15.87 23.10 -2.92
C LEU A 3 15.56 21.60 -2.92
N THR A 4 16.25 20.84 -2.07
CA THR A 4 16.07 19.38 -1.96
C THR A 4 14.97 19.08 -0.97
N THR A 5 14.03 18.25 -1.39
CA THR A 5 13.08 17.54 -0.52
C THR A 5 13.83 16.72 0.52
N THR A 6 13.21 16.51 1.67
CA THR A 6 13.77 15.71 2.76
C THR A 6 13.09 14.35 2.80
N GLU A 7 13.87 13.28 2.71
CA GLU A 7 13.41 11.89 2.79
C GLU A 7 13.87 11.29 4.13
N VAL A 8 12.94 10.89 5.00
CA VAL A 8 13.21 10.44 6.36
C VAL A 8 12.62 9.06 6.60
N PRO A 9 13.45 8.01 6.77
CA PRO A 9 12.99 6.72 7.27
C PRO A 9 12.42 6.86 8.67
N THR A 10 11.30 6.20 8.94
CA THR A 10 10.57 6.36 10.20
C THR A 10 9.80 5.10 10.56
N PHE A 11 9.50 4.95 11.85
CA PHE A 11 8.55 3.97 12.34
C PHE A 11 7.32 4.70 12.89
N PHE A 12 6.14 4.16 12.63
CA PHE A 12 4.86 4.73 13.05
C PHE A 12 3.85 3.64 13.41
N GLY A 13 2.66 4.02 13.84
CA GLY A 13 1.62 3.08 14.29
C GLY A 13 1.82 2.63 15.74
N PRO A 14 1.15 1.54 16.15
CA PRO A 14 1.20 1.04 17.52
C PRO A 14 2.61 0.60 17.93
N SER A 15 3.00 0.83 19.19
CA SER A 15 4.36 0.53 19.67
C SER A 15 4.69 -0.96 19.73
N ASP A 16 3.69 -1.83 19.81
CA ASP A 16 3.83 -3.29 19.84
C ASP A 16 3.80 -3.92 18.43
N SER A 17 3.43 -3.14 17.42
CA SER A 17 3.33 -3.55 16.03
C SER A 17 3.73 -2.39 15.08
N PRO A 18 4.98 -1.89 15.20
CA PRO A 18 5.42 -0.73 14.45
C PRO A 18 5.44 -1.00 12.94
N LEU A 19 4.98 -0.02 12.17
CA LEU A 19 5.08 0.04 10.73
C LEU A 19 6.32 0.83 10.32
N PHE A 20 7.06 0.31 9.35
CA PHE A 20 8.13 1.04 8.71
C PHE A 20 7.59 1.86 7.53
N GLY A 21 8.12 3.07 7.39
CA GLY A 21 7.89 3.88 6.21
C GLY A 21 8.95 4.94 6.00
N VAL A 22 8.79 5.69 4.92
CA VAL A 22 9.66 6.80 4.59
C VAL A 22 8.79 7.99 4.23
N VAL A 23 8.92 9.06 5.01
CA VAL A 23 8.22 10.32 4.78
C VAL A 23 9.07 11.24 3.91
N HIS A 24 8.43 11.85 2.93
CA HIS A 24 8.99 12.87 2.06
C HIS A 24 8.35 14.20 2.43
N LEU A 25 9.16 15.14 2.91
CA LEU A 25 8.70 16.46 3.33
C LEU A 25 9.00 17.51 2.25
N PRO A 26 8.09 18.48 2.09
CA PRO A 26 8.32 19.59 1.19
C PRO A 26 9.48 20.46 1.69
N VAL A 27 10.14 21.14 0.76
CA VAL A 27 11.36 21.91 1.01
C VAL A 27 11.18 22.98 2.10
N ASP A 28 10.03 23.65 2.10
CA ASP A 28 9.67 24.69 3.06
C ASP A 28 9.10 24.12 4.37
N ASN A 29 9.03 22.79 4.49
CA ASN A 29 8.36 22.05 5.57
C ASN A 29 6.90 22.46 5.80
N GLN A 30 6.24 23.06 4.79
CA GLN A 30 4.82 23.40 4.85
C GLN A 30 4.01 22.36 4.08
N ILE A 31 3.33 21.46 4.81
CA ILE A 31 2.50 20.41 4.22
C ILE A 31 1.18 21.00 3.75
N ARG A 32 0.96 21.00 2.43
CA ARG A 32 -0.28 21.48 1.79
C ARG A 32 -1.37 20.39 1.71
N GLY A 33 -0.97 19.16 1.98
CA GLY A 33 -1.79 17.96 1.94
C GLY A 33 -0.91 16.72 2.10
N GLY A 34 -1.49 15.66 2.66
CA GLY A 34 -0.87 14.35 2.80
C GLY A 34 -1.12 13.50 1.56
N VAL A 35 -0.11 12.75 1.13
CA VAL A 35 -0.26 11.71 0.11
C VAL A 35 0.25 10.38 0.68
N LEU A 36 -0.62 9.39 0.71
CA LEU A 36 -0.27 8.02 1.07
C LEU A 36 -0.04 7.20 -0.21
N ILE A 37 1.07 6.47 -0.29
CA ILE A 37 1.35 5.51 -1.37
C ILE A 37 1.18 4.09 -0.83
N CYS A 38 0.09 3.43 -1.23
CA CYS A 38 -0.20 2.02 -0.95
C CYS A 38 0.37 1.16 -2.09
N GLY A 39 1.57 0.61 -1.85
CA GLY A 39 2.30 -0.22 -2.81
C GLY A 39 1.66 -1.59 -3.08
N SER A 40 2.14 -2.29 -4.11
CA SER A 40 1.78 -3.69 -4.37
C SER A 40 2.42 -4.66 -3.37
N LEU A 41 2.06 -5.94 -3.48
CA LEU A 41 2.61 -7.03 -2.67
C LEU A 41 3.66 -7.84 -3.44
N GLY A 42 4.49 -8.59 -2.71
CA GLY A 42 5.48 -9.52 -3.27
C GLY A 42 6.49 -8.86 -4.21
N LYS A 43 6.83 -9.55 -5.30
CA LYS A 43 7.81 -9.09 -6.29
C LYS A 43 7.47 -7.74 -6.90
N GLU A 44 6.20 -7.47 -7.15
CA GLU A 44 5.77 -6.17 -7.69
C GLU A 44 6.08 -5.03 -6.73
N GLY A 45 5.83 -5.22 -5.43
CA GLY A 45 6.15 -4.21 -4.41
C GLY A 45 7.66 -3.95 -4.35
N MET A 46 8.48 -5.01 -4.44
CA MET A 46 9.94 -4.88 -4.46
C MET A 46 10.44 -4.16 -5.72
N ASP A 47 9.86 -4.44 -6.88
CA ASP A 47 10.28 -3.83 -8.14
C ASP A 47 9.81 -2.37 -8.27
N SER A 48 8.73 -1.99 -7.59
CA SER A 48 8.15 -0.65 -7.65
C SER A 48 8.75 0.34 -6.64
N VAL A 49 9.70 -0.06 -5.78
CA VAL A 49 10.32 0.83 -4.77
C VAL A 49 10.89 2.10 -5.42
N ARG A 50 11.58 1.97 -6.56
CA ARG A 50 12.16 3.12 -7.28
C ARG A 50 11.07 4.04 -7.84
N LEU A 51 9.98 3.47 -8.36
CA LEU A 51 8.83 4.23 -8.83
C LEU A 51 8.20 5.03 -7.68
N HIS A 52 7.96 4.38 -6.54
CA HIS A 52 7.38 5.03 -5.36
C HIS A 52 8.25 6.20 -4.89
N ARG A 53 9.58 6.02 -4.88
CA ARG A 53 10.51 7.08 -4.47
C ARG A 53 10.47 8.28 -5.41
N ILE A 54 10.46 8.05 -6.73
CA ILE A 54 10.40 9.13 -7.74
C ILE A 54 9.07 9.88 -7.63
N LEU A 55 7.96 9.15 -7.47
CA LEU A 55 6.62 9.71 -7.30
C LEU A 55 6.55 10.57 -6.04
N ALA A 56 6.97 10.04 -4.90
CA ALA A 56 6.96 10.73 -3.61
C ALA A 56 7.81 12.01 -3.64
N ASP A 57 9.02 11.92 -4.18
CA ASP A 57 9.93 13.06 -4.33
C ASP A 57 9.36 14.14 -5.26
N GLY A 58 8.71 13.74 -6.36
CA GLY A 58 8.04 14.65 -7.29
C GLY A 58 6.84 15.37 -6.67
N LEU A 59 6.10 14.71 -5.78
CA LEU A 59 4.97 15.27 -5.05
C LEU A 59 5.44 16.17 -3.89
N ALA A 60 6.48 15.77 -3.17
CA ALA A 60 7.06 16.59 -2.10
C ALA A 60 7.65 17.91 -2.63
N ARG A 61 8.26 17.89 -3.83
CA ARG A 61 8.66 19.13 -4.53
C ARG A 61 7.50 20.07 -4.85
N ARG A 62 6.26 19.59 -4.84
CA ARG A 62 5.04 20.37 -5.06
C ARG A 62 4.34 20.80 -3.76
N GLY A 63 4.92 20.52 -2.60
CA GLY A 63 4.38 20.95 -1.31
C GLY A 63 3.58 19.89 -0.53
N PHE A 64 3.55 18.64 -0.99
CA PHE A 64 2.84 17.56 -0.30
C PHE A 64 3.73 16.82 0.71
N GLY A 65 3.19 16.45 1.86
CA GLY A 65 3.83 15.48 2.75
C GLY A 65 3.47 14.08 2.25
N VAL A 66 4.46 13.27 1.84
CA VAL A 66 4.19 11.98 1.21
C VAL A 66 4.72 10.84 2.06
N LEU A 67 3.89 9.85 2.37
CA LEU A 67 4.29 8.64 3.06
C LEU A 67 4.25 7.45 2.10
N ARG A 68 5.38 6.75 1.98
CA ARG A 68 5.45 5.39 1.45
C ARG A 68 5.78 4.45 2.62
N PHE A 69 5.17 3.28 2.66
CA PHE A 69 5.29 2.37 3.82
C PHE A 69 5.23 0.91 3.39
N ASP A 70 5.68 0.05 4.30
CA ASP A 70 5.51 -1.40 4.18
C ASP A 70 4.32 -1.82 5.05
N TYR A 71 3.42 -2.65 4.51
CA TYR A 71 2.32 -3.18 5.31
C TYR A 71 2.84 -4.08 6.45
N LEU A 72 2.06 -4.25 7.51
CA LEU A 72 2.30 -5.29 8.52
C LEU A 72 2.50 -6.66 7.85
N GLY A 73 3.52 -7.40 8.29
CA GLY A 73 3.95 -8.67 7.69
C GLY A 73 4.79 -8.50 6.41
N SER A 74 5.23 -7.29 6.07
CA SER A 74 6.06 -7.02 4.89
C SER A 74 7.23 -6.09 5.23
N GLY A 75 8.32 -6.24 4.48
CA GLY A 75 9.50 -5.37 4.59
C GLY A 75 10.04 -5.30 6.01
N ASP A 76 10.21 -4.08 6.51
CA ASP A 76 10.72 -3.81 7.86
C ASP A 76 9.61 -3.56 8.90
N SER A 77 8.33 -3.72 8.51
CA SER A 77 7.18 -3.61 9.41
C SER A 77 7.00 -4.85 10.28
N ALA A 78 6.32 -4.68 11.42
CA ALA A 78 6.07 -5.75 12.38
C ALA A 78 5.26 -6.92 11.80
N TYR A 79 5.26 -8.02 12.56
CA TYR A 79 4.65 -9.32 12.25
C TYR A 79 5.37 -10.17 11.20
N ALA A 80 5.14 -11.48 11.26
CA ALA A 80 5.56 -12.41 10.23
C ALA A 80 4.67 -12.28 8.99
N GLN A 81 5.23 -12.60 7.82
CA GLN A 81 4.53 -12.51 6.54
C GLN A 81 3.33 -13.45 6.43
N VAL A 82 3.49 -14.70 6.85
CA VAL A 82 2.44 -15.73 6.74
C VAL A 82 1.61 -15.72 8.02
N ARG A 83 0.42 -15.13 7.93
CA ARG A 83 -0.57 -15.08 9.00
C ARG A 83 -1.98 -15.12 8.42
N ASP A 84 -2.92 -15.67 9.18
CA ASP A 84 -4.32 -15.72 8.77
C ASP A 84 -4.98 -14.33 8.76
N ASP A 85 -4.60 -13.45 9.68
CA ASP A 85 -5.11 -12.08 9.77
C ASP A 85 -4.36 -11.08 8.86
N ALA A 86 -3.58 -11.55 7.88
CA ALA A 86 -2.72 -10.68 7.07
C ALA A 86 -3.51 -9.61 6.28
N VAL A 87 -4.67 -9.95 5.71
CA VAL A 87 -5.49 -9.00 4.93
C VAL A 87 -6.00 -7.87 5.83
N ALA A 88 -6.52 -8.21 7.02
CA ALA A 88 -6.95 -7.23 8.01
C ALA A 88 -5.79 -6.34 8.48
N ASN A 89 -4.60 -6.93 8.70
CA ASN A 89 -3.40 -6.20 9.08
C ASN A 89 -2.93 -5.23 7.97
N TRP A 90 -3.07 -5.59 6.69
CA TRP A 90 -2.76 -4.67 5.59
C TRP A 90 -3.72 -3.49 5.53
N ALA A 91 -5.02 -3.71 5.71
CA ALA A 91 -6.01 -2.64 5.82
C ALA A 91 -5.73 -1.74 7.04
N ALA A 92 -5.43 -2.31 8.21
CA ALA A 92 -5.06 -1.55 9.40
C ALA A 92 -3.80 -0.70 9.19
N SER A 93 -2.83 -1.21 8.41
CA SER A 93 -1.62 -0.47 8.05
C SER A 93 -1.94 0.82 7.28
N VAL A 94 -2.93 0.79 6.37
CA VAL A 94 -3.41 1.99 5.65
C VAL A 94 -3.95 3.02 6.63
N GLY A 95 -4.76 2.60 7.60
CA GLY A 95 -5.30 3.48 8.63
C GLY A 95 -4.20 4.16 9.45
N HIS A 96 -3.26 3.38 9.99
CA HIS A 96 -2.12 3.92 10.75
C HIS A 96 -1.25 4.87 9.93
N ALA A 97 -1.13 4.63 8.62
CA ALA A 97 -0.37 5.49 7.73
C ALA A 97 -1.09 6.84 7.46
N LEU A 98 -2.42 6.83 7.35
CA LEU A 98 -3.22 8.06 7.27
C LEU A 98 -3.20 8.85 8.58
N ASP A 99 -3.27 8.16 9.73
CA ASP A 99 -3.13 8.78 11.05
C ASP A 99 -1.76 9.45 11.19
N TYR A 100 -0.70 8.81 10.72
CA TYR A 100 0.64 9.39 10.71
C TYR A 100 0.73 10.65 9.86
N LEU A 101 0.13 10.67 8.66
CA LEU A 101 0.08 11.87 7.82
C LEU A 101 -0.64 13.03 8.54
N THR A 102 -1.72 12.74 9.25
CA THR A 102 -2.43 13.73 10.07
C THR A 102 -1.54 14.24 11.21
N LEU A 103 -0.83 13.34 11.90
CA LEU A 103 0.06 13.67 13.00
C LEU A 103 1.19 14.63 12.59
N ILE A 104 1.73 14.48 11.38
CA ILE A 104 2.79 15.36 10.87
C ILE A 104 2.26 16.68 10.29
N GLY A 105 0.94 16.91 10.32
CA GLY A 105 0.31 18.19 9.96
C GLY A 105 -0.43 18.20 8.63
N ALA A 106 -0.76 17.05 8.03
CA ALA A 106 -1.64 17.02 6.87
C ALA A 106 -3.11 17.27 7.25
N GLU A 107 -3.71 18.36 6.79
CA GLU A 107 -5.13 18.68 7.02
C GLU A 107 -6.08 18.00 6.01
N SER A 108 -5.53 17.45 4.93
CA SER A 108 -6.24 16.67 3.92
C SER A 108 -5.35 15.54 3.43
N SER A 109 -5.93 14.43 2.98
CA SER A 109 -5.19 13.25 2.52
C SER A 109 -5.68 12.73 1.18
N THR A 110 -4.73 12.41 0.31
CA THR A 110 -4.94 11.65 -0.93
C THR A 110 -4.29 10.28 -0.79
N ALA A 111 -5.00 9.21 -1.09
CA ALA A 111 -4.43 7.87 -1.11
C ALA A 111 -4.22 7.38 -2.54
N ILE A 112 -3.04 6.86 -2.83
CA ILE A 112 -2.67 6.30 -4.12
C ILE A 112 -2.48 4.80 -3.95
N GLY A 113 -3.38 4.00 -4.52
CA GLY A 113 -3.21 2.56 -4.66
C GLY A 113 -2.42 2.23 -5.92
N ILE A 114 -1.48 1.30 -5.83
CA ILE A 114 -0.71 0.81 -6.98
C ILE A 114 -0.86 -0.71 -7.06
N ARG A 115 -1.33 -1.23 -8.20
CA ARG A 115 -1.47 -2.68 -8.46
C ARG A 115 -2.29 -3.38 -7.36
N ALA A 116 -1.71 -4.32 -6.61
CA ALA A 116 -2.41 -4.99 -5.50
C ALA A 116 -2.78 -4.04 -4.36
N GLY A 117 -2.01 -2.96 -4.17
CA GLY A 117 -2.32 -1.90 -3.21
C GLY A 117 -3.64 -1.20 -3.50
N CYS A 118 -4.13 -1.22 -4.74
CA CYS A 118 -5.47 -0.73 -5.08
C CYS A 118 -6.56 -1.54 -4.36
N LEU A 119 -6.43 -2.87 -4.32
CA LEU A 119 -7.43 -3.74 -3.68
C LEU A 119 -7.43 -3.55 -2.16
N ILE A 120 -6.26 -3.42 -1.56
CA ILE A 120 -6.11 -3.20 -0.11
C ILE A 120 -6.68 -1.83 0.28
N LEU A 121 -6.35 -0.79 -0.50
CA LEU A 121 -6.86 0.55 -0.26
C LEU A 121 -8.38 0.62 -0.44
N ASP A 122 -8.93 -0.02 -1.48
CA ASP A 122 -10.37 -0.06 -1.72
C ASP A 122 -11.11 -0.83 -0.61
N ASP A 123 -10.58 -1.96 -0.16
CA ASP A 123 -11.11 -2.71 0.99
C ASP A 123 -11.12 -1.89 2.28
N TYR A 124 -10.04 -1.15 2.55
CA TYR A 124 -10.01 -0.20 3.67
C TYR A 124 -11.09 0.88 3.53
N LEU A 125 -11.21 1.52 2.36
CA LEU A 125 -12.21 2.59 2.16
C LEU A 125 -13.66 2.07 2.20
N ALA A 126 -13.90 0.82 1.81
CA ALA A 126 -15.22 0.18 1.88
C ALA A 126 -15.74 0.05 3.33
N GLN A 127 -14.87 0.13 4.33
CA GLN A 127 -15.20 0.05 5.76
C GLN A 127 -15.65 1.41 6.35
N SER A 128 -16.23 2.29 5.51
CA SER A 128 -16.64 3.66 5.87
C SER A 128 -15.50 4.60 6.26
N HIS A 129 -14.28 4.27 5.88
CA HIS A 129 -13.13 5.17 6.00
C HIS A 129 -13.09 6.13 4.80
N THR A 130 -12.62 7.35 5.03
CA THR A 130 -12.65 8.40 3.99
C THR A 130 -11.30 9.07 3.83
N VAL A 131 -10.95 9.36 2.58
CA VAL A 131 -9.86 10.25 2.18
C VAL A 131 -10.44 11.35 1.30
N ASN A 132 -9.75 12.48 1.17
CA ASN A 132 -10.24 13.57 0.32
C ASN A 132 -10.22 13.18 -1.17
N ARG A 133 -9.24 12.37 -1.58
CA ARG A 133 -9.05 11.91 -2.96
C ARG A 133 -8.45 10.53 -2.99
N VAL A 134 -8.78 9.76 -4.03
CA VAL A 134 -8.19 8.44 -4.27
C VAL A 134 -7.72 8.32 -5.71
N VAL A 135 -6.57 7.70 -5.90
CA VAL A 135 -5.97 7.42 -7.22
C VAL A 135 -5.67 5.93 -7.28
N TYR A 136 -6.14 5.26 -8.33
CA TYR A 136 -5.86 3.83 -8.55
C TYR A 136 -5.02 3.65 -9.80
N LEU A 137 -3.75 3.26 -9.61
CA LEU A 137 -2.81 3.04 -10.69
C LEU A 137 -2.72 1.55 -11.02
N ASP A 138 -3.19 1.20 -12.22
CA ASP A 138 -3.17 -0.15 -12.79
C ASP A 138 -3.80 -1.23 -11.86
N PRO A 139 -5.08 -1.08 -11.46
CA PRO A 139 -5.73 -2.00 -10.54
C PRO A 139 -5.97 -3.38 -11.17
N TYR A 140 -5.81 -4.44 -10.37
CA TYR A 140 -6.14 -5.81 -10.77
C TYR A 140 -7.65 -6.06 -10.94
N GLY A 141 -8.51 -5.25 -10.30
CA GLY A 141 -9.95 -5.43 -10.29
C GLY A 141 -10.43 -6.47 -9.27
N THR A 142 -9.76 -7.62 -9.15
CA THR A 142 -10.07 -8.66 -8.14
C THR A 142 -8.80 -9.29 -7.59
N GLY A 143 -8.81 -9.70 -6.32
CA GLY A 143 -7.68 -10.41 -5.72
C GLY A 143 -7.45 -11.81 -6.31
N ARG A 144 -8.52 -12.48 -6.78
CA ARG A 144 -8.40 -13.74 -7.52
C ARG A 144 -7.56 -13.61 -8.79
N ARG A 145 -7.68 -12.48 -9.51
CA ARG A 145 -6.85 -12.21 -10.69
C ARG A 145 -5.38 -12.07 -10.30
N TYR A 146 -5.11 -11.29 -9.25
CA TYR A 146 -3.75 -11.12 -8.70
C TYR A 146 -3.12 -12.47 -8.36
N LEU A 147 -3.76 -13.26 -7.48
CA LEU A 147 -3.22 -14.54 -7.02
C LEU A 147 -2.99 -15.51 -8.18
N ARG A 148 -3.93 -15.61 -9.12
CA ARG A 148 -3.77 -16.49 -10.29
C ARG A 148 -2.56 -16.10 -11.13
N GLU A 149 -2.37 -14.81 -11.39
CA GLU A 149 -1.25 -14.29 -12.18
C GLU A 149 0.08 -14.55 -11.47
N HIS A 150 0.16 -14.22 -10.18
CA HIS A 150 1.39 -14.32 -9.40
C HIS A 150 1.79 -15.75 -9.04
N THR A 151 0.84 -16.63 -8.75
CA THR A 151 1.12 -18.06 -8.55
C THR A 151 1.54 -18.72 -9.88
N ALA A 152 0.99 -18.32 -11.02
CA ALA A 152 1.44 -18.82 -12.32
C ALA A 152 2.89 -18.36 -12.62
N LEU A 153 3.20 -17.09 -12.38
CA LEU A 153 4.56 -16.55 -12.53
C LEU A 153 5.55 -17.26 -11.60
N PHE A 154 5.16 -17.53 -10.36
CA PHE A 154 5.98 -18.29 -9.42
C PHE A 154 6.31 -19.68 -9.96
N ARG A 155 5.30 -20.44 -10.41
CA ARG A 155 5.49 -21.79 -10.96
C ARG A 155 6.44 -21.82 -12.16
N LEU A 156 6.35 -20.80 -13.02
CA LEU A 156 7.22 -20.67 -14.20
C LEU A 156 8.66 -20.26 -13.85
N SER A 157 8.85 -19.47 -12.80
CA SER A 157 10.15 -18.85 -12.48
C SER A 157 10.96 -19.65 -11.46
N VAL A 158 10.28 -20.28 -10.49
CA VAL A 158 10.89 -20.97 -9.35
C VAL A 158 10.71 -22.48 -9.48
N GLY A 159 9.62 -22.95 -10.06
CA GLY A 159 9.27 -24.36 -10.18
C GLY A 159 8.05 -24.74 -9.33
N GLU A 160 7.85 -26.03 -9.08
CA GLU A 160 6.81 -26.45 -8.15
C GLU A 160 7.08 -25.86 -6.76
N ASP A 161 6.00 -25.36 -6.15
CA ASP A 161 6.07 -24.92 -4.78
C ASP A 161 6.51 -26.12 -3.94
N ALA A 162 7.61 -25.99 -3.20
CA ALA A 162 7.99 -26.98 -2.20
C ALA A 162 6.95 -26.89 -1.10
N ALA A 163 5.81 -27.54 -1.35
CA ALA A 163 4.52 -27.26 -0.75
C ALA A 163 4.62 -27.27 0.77
N THR A 164 4.74 -26.10 1.38
CA THR A 164 4.37 -25.94 2.79
C THR A 164 2.85 -26.05 2.82
N PRO A 165 2.28 -27.11 3.39
CA PRO A 165 0.82 -27.23 3.44
C PRO A 165 0.24 -26.04 4.20
N GLY A 166 -0.81 -25.42 3.67
CA GLY A 166 -1.42 -24.24 4.28
C GLY A 166 -0.87 -22.90 3.79
N GLU A 167 0.03 -22.88 2.79
CA GLU A 167 0.58 -21.65 2.22
C GLU A 167 0.36 -21.56 0.70
N VAL A 168 0.18 -20.33 0.21
CA VAL A 168 0.13 -20.00 -1.22
C VAL A 168 1.32 -19.12 -1.58
N SER A 169 2.25 -19.66 -2.39
CA SER A 169 3.40 -18.90 -2.86
C SER A 169 3.09 -18.00 -4.06
N ILE A 170 3.67 -16.81 -4.00
CA ILE A 170 3.81 -15.86 -5.10
C ILE A 170 5.29 -15.51 -5.26
N ILE A 171 5.68 -14.87 -6.38
CA ILE A 171 7.07 -14.40 -6.47
C ILE A 171 7.30 -13.35 -5.38
N GLY A 172 8.34 -13.56 -4.58
CA GLY A 172 8.73 -12.61 -3.54
C GLY A 172 7.81 -12.58 -2.32
N GLY A 173 6.96 -13.58 -2.11
CA GLY A 173 6.16 -13.66 -0.90
C GLY A 173 5.27 -14.89 -0.79
N ARG A 174 4.59 -15.01 0.35
CA ARG A 174 3.65 -16.09 0.64
C ARG A 174 2.45 -15.57 1.43
N PHE A 175 1.33 -16.26 1.27
CA PHE A 175 0.10 -16.08 2.02
C PHE A 175 -0.16 -17.36 2.81
N SER A 176 -0.87 -17.31 3.94
CA SER A 176 -1.57 -18.51 4.43
C SER A 176 -2.75 -18.82 3.50
N ASP A 177 -3.25 -20.05 3.51
CA ASP A 177 -4.45 -20.43 2.75
C ASP A 177 -5.66 -19.55 3.12
N HIS A 178 -5.77 -19.19 4.41
CA HIS A 178 -6.83 -18.31 4.89
C HIS A 178 -6.69 -16.91 4.31
N ALA A 179 -5.52 -16.27 4.45
CA ALA A 179 -5.27 -14.95 3.90
C ALA A 179 -5.36 -14.93 2.37
N ALA A 180 -4.96 -16.01 1.69
CA ALA A 180 -5.14 -16.14 0.25
C ALA A 180 -6.62 -16.21 -0.15
N ALA A 181 -7.44 -16.94 0.61
CA ALA A 181 -8.88 -17.01 0.37
C ALA A 181 -9.58 -15.66 0.62
N GLU A 182 -9.22 -14.98 1.71
CA GLU A 182 -9.69 -13.63 2.02
C GLU A 182 -9.28 -12.63 0.93
N PHE A 183 -7.99 -12.60 0.58
CA PHE A 183 -7.49 -11.72 -0.46
C PHE A 183 -8.16 -12.00 -1.81
N ALA A 184 -8.40 -13.28 -2.15
CA ALA A 184 -9.11 -13.67 -3.36
C ALA A 184 -10.56 -13.15 -3.42
N ALA A 185 -11.17 -12.86 -2.27
CA ALA A 185 -12.51 -12.32 -2.16
C ALA A 185 -12.56 -10.80 -2.39
N LEU A 186 -11.43 -10.09 -2.27
CA LEU A 186 -11.34 -8.65 -2.53
C LEU A 186 -11.70 -8.32 -3.97
N ARG A 187 -12.46 -7.23 -4.14
CA ARG A 187 -12.89 -6.69 -5.42
C ARG A 187 -12.93 -5.17 -5.33
N MET A 188 -12.45 -4.52 -6.38
CA MET A 188 -12.62 -3.07 -6.51
C MET A 188 -14.11 -2.71 -6.52
N GLY A 189 -14.50 -1.71 -5.74
CA GLY A 189 -15.83 -1.13 -5.74
C GLY A 189 -16.25 -0.63 -7.12
N ALA A 190 -17.56 -0.58 -7.38
CA ALA A 190 -18.10 -0.11 -8.66
C ALA A 190 -17.75 1.37 -8.87
N ASN A 191 -16.93 1.63 -9.89
CA ASN A 191 -16.49 2.92 -10.40
C ASN A 191 -16.08 3.93 -9.30
N PRO A 192 -14.79 4.05 -8.97
CA PRO A 192 -14.26 5.01 -8.00
C PRO A 192 -14.78 6.43 -8.21
N VAL A 193 -15.00 6.80 -9.47
CA VAL A 193 -15.55 8.08 -9.91
C VAL A 193 -16.94 8.35 -9.34
N SER A 194 -17.80 7.33 -9.24
CA SER A 194 -19.13 7.45 -8.62
C SER A 194 -19.09 7.43 -7.09
N ALA A 195 -18.05 6.85 -6.48
CA ALA A 195 -17.91 6.77 -5.02
C ALA A 195 -17.28 8.03 -4.42
N HIS A 196 -16.38 8.70 -5.14
CA HIS A 196 -15.63 9.85 -4.63
C HIS A 196 -15.89 11.16 -5.39
N GLY A 197 -16.60 11.11 -6.52
CA GLY A 197 -16.81 12.24 -7.42
C GLY A 197 -15.71 12.35 -8.49
N VAL A 198 -16.08 12.80 -9.69
CA VAL A 198 -15.16 12.96 -10.84
C VAL A 198 -14.01 13.92 -10.50
N GLU A 199 -14.30 14.94 -9.70
CA GLU A 199 -13.30 15.88 -9.22
C GLU A 199 -12.25 15.27 -8.27
N ASN A 200 -12.42 14.05 -7.76
CA ASN A 200 -11.56 13.45 -6.72
C ASN A 200 -10.89 12.13 -7.13
N VAL A 201 -11.04 11.71 -8.39
CA VAL A 201 -10.40 10.51 -8.97
C VAL A 201 -9.56 10.94 -10.16
N LEU A 202 -8.26 10.63 -10.10
CA LEU A 202 -7.32 10.71 -11.23
C LEU A 202 -6.88 9.31 -11.63
#